data_AF-M4T092-F1
#
_entry.id   AF-M4T092-F1
#
_cell.length_a   1.000
_cell.length_b   1.000
_cell.length_c   1.000
_cell.angle_alpha   90.00
_cell.angle_beta   90.00
_cell.angle_gamma   90.00
#
_symmetry.space_group_name_H-M   'P 1'
#
loop_
_entity.id
_entity.type
_entity.pdbx_description
1 polymer ?
#
loop_
_entity_poly.entity_id
_entity_poly.type
_entity_poly.pdbx_seq_one_letter_code
_entity_poly.pdbx_strand_id
1 'polypeptide(L)'
;MSTFLAVLAVSAFLLRLCTDKGVATRTAEDAAIGADAWAKIVGVAADLRTSANVAALLNGKVTRLEQDGSQKHWKAEAFASTLSDVKLKERWHFLLLCLDGLIADNKRKHVLTTAALIEKTAQALHAAGHLGEFTKTVGRLLSGTNGCVCRTGAAGASCSAHYTAASPLPPVAPDKLGQVTEGLGNREHVTDKGFAKLGTSFGLNDNVQNNAGTGCKIFKRTDTEPNGAQGTAIDVPFAGGLLKRKGDDSEETLNLADLTTGPGANPTNLAKIPLMYEAWQALRDLTNAAQNAPEQTNLPTRADLAYNGKCQPHLMAAFKSEKKTDTDLTEQQYNDRIKQLFGGPSVDINEQFWKNLETATLNEQLLPRGSPKELKLIDDIATLMQASRAY
;
A
#
# COMPACT_ATOMS: atom_id res chain seq x y z
N MET A 1 41.84 51.13 -37.69
CA MET A 1 42.06 51.10 -36.22
C MET A 1 40.75 51.09 -35.41
N SER A 2 39.65 50.50 -35.95
CA SER A 2 38.32 50.51 -35.28
C SER A 2 37.61 49.14 -35.24
N THR A 3 38.29 48.04 -35.57
CA THR A 3 37.66 46.69 -35.60
C THR A 3 38.20 45.73 -34.55
N PHE A 4 39.26 46.08 -33.82
CA PHE A 4 39.85 45.22 -32.79
C PHE A 4 39.34 45.45 -31.36
N LEU A 5 38.64 46.56 -31.08
CA LEU A 5 38.06 46.82 -29.75
C LEU A 5 36.65 46.25 -29.56
N ALA A 6 35.91 45.95 -30.64
CA ALA A 6 34.54 45.44 -30.53
C ALA A 6 34.47 43.94 -30.18
N VAL A 7 35.50 43.15 -30.54
CA VAL A 7 35.50 41.69 -30.32
C VAL A 7 35.87 41.32 -28.87
N LEU A 8 36.64 42.16 -28.17
CA LEU A 8 36.98 41.94 -26.75
C LEU A 8 35.84 42.32 -25.80
N ALA A 9 35.00 43.30 -26.16
CA ALA A 9 33.85 43.69 -25.33
C ALA A 9 32.70 42.66 -25.38
N VAL A 10 32.46 42.02 -26.53
CA VAL A 10 31.42 40.99 -26.67
C VAL A 10 31.86 39.66 -26.04
N SER A 11 33.15 39.35 -26.07
CA SER A 11 33.69 38.14 -25.41
C SER A 11 33.66 38.24 -23.87
N ALA A 12 33.90 39.43 -23.30
CA ALA A 12 33.78 39.67 -21.87
C ALA A 12 32.31 39.72 -21.37
N PHE A 13 31.37 40.09 -22.24
CA PHE A 13 29.94 40.10 -21.91
C PHE A 13 29.30 38.70 -22.00
N LEU A 14 29.75 37.85 -22.93
CA LEU A 14 29.33 36.45 -23.01
C LEU A 14 29.97 35.56 -21.93
N LEU A 15 31.18 35.88 -21.45
CA LEU A 15 31.78 35.20 -20.29
C LEU A 15 31.17 35.62 -18.94
N ARG A 16 30.51 36.78 -18.85
CA ARG A 16 29.78 37.20 -17.63
C ARG A 16 28.33 36.73 -17.58
N LEU A 17 27.71 36.37 -18.72
CA LEU A 17 26.35 35.83 -18.75
C LEU A 17 26.27 34.31 -18.50
N CYS A 18 27.40 33.62 -18.40
CA CYS A 18 27.46 32.19 -18.09
C CYS A 18 27.90 31.86 -16.65
N THR A 19 28.18 32.85 -15.80
CA THR A 19 28.61 32.60 -14.41
C THR A 19 27.65 33.04 -13.31
N ASP A 20 26.55 33.73 -13.61
CA ASP A 20 25.64 34.26 -12.58
C ASP A 20 24.17 33.82 -12.73
N LYS A 21 23.92 32.60 -13.21
CA LYS A 21 22.82 31.85 -12.57
C LYS A 21 23.40 31.29 -11.30
N GLY A 22 23.32 32.08 -10.24
CA GLY A 22 23.65 31.67 -8.88
C GLY A 22 23.03 30.31 -8.61
N VAL A 23 23.84 29.28 -8.79
CA VAL A 23 23.62 28.01 -8.12
C VAL A 23 23.66 28.43 -6.67
N ALA A 24 22.53 28.32 -5.98
CA ALA A 24 22.50 28.56 -4.55
C ALA A 24 23.45 27.55 -3.92
N THR A 25 24.71 27.94 -3.77
CA THR A 25 25.70 27.24 -2.97
C THR A 25 25.21 27.34 -1.54
N ARG A 26 25.15 26.20 -0.86
CA ARG A 26 24.73 26.13 0.54
C ARG A 26 25.53 27.15 1.34
N THR A 27 24.83 28.11 1.96
CA THR A 27 25.47 29.27 2.60
C THR A 27 26.09 28.93 3.97
N ALA A 28 25.68 27.81 4.58
CA ALA A 28 26.14 27.40 5.90
C ALA A 28 27.25 26.34 5.81
N GLU A 29 28.48 26.77 6.07
CA GLU A 29 29.69 25.94 6.08
C GLU A 29 29.73 24.90 7.21
N ASP A 30 28.66 24.51 7.91
CA ASP A 30 28.63 23.38 8.88
C ASP A 30 27.20 23.26 9.45
N ALA A 31 26.29 22.66 8.69
CA ALA A 31 24.86 22.70 9.00
C ALA A 31 24.29 21.37 9.52
N ALA A 32 23.59 21.41 10.65
CA ALA A 32 22.84 20.29 11.22
C ALA A 32 21.40 20.26 10.67
N ILE A 33 20.76 19.09 10.68
CA ILE A 33 19.34 18.98 10.31
C ILE A 33 18.49 19.60 11.41
N GLY A 34 17.56 20.48 11.04
CA GLY A 34 16.60 21.10 11.96
C GLY A 34 15.70 20.06 12.63
N ALA A 35 15.30 20.33 13.88
CA ALA A 35 14.52 19.38 14.69
C ALA A 35 13.16 19.01 14.03
N ASP A 36 12.51 19.96 13.36
CA ASP A 36 11.24 19.73 12.64
C ASP A 36 11.44 18.83 11.42
N ALA A 37 12.43 19.13 10.57
CA ALA A 37 12.75 18.29 9.42
C ALA A 37 13.14 16.87 9.84
N TRP A 38 13.89 16.73 10.94
CA TRP A 38 14.23 15.45 11.53
C TRP A 38 13.00 14.68 12.02
N ALA A 39 12.09 15.34 12.76
CA ALA A 39 10.85 14.72 13.22
C ALA A 39 9.99 14.22 12.05
N LYS A 40 9.95 14.95 10.94
CA LYS A 40 9.25 14.53 9.73
C LYS A 40 9.87 13.29 9.09
N ILE A 41 11.21 13.19 9.03
CA ILE A 41 11.91 11.97 8.54
C ILE A 41 11.56 10.77 9.43
N VAL A 42 11.60 10.95 10.76
CA VAL A 42 11.22 9.91 11.73
C VAL A 42 9.76 9.49 11.54
N GLY A 43 8.86 10.44 11.32
CA GLY A 43 7.45 10.20 11.06
C GLY A 43 7.19 9.44 9.76
N VAL A 44 7.90 9.76 8.67
CA VAL A 44 7.83 8.98 7.42
C VAL A 44 8.26 7.53 7.65
N ALA A 45 9.34 7.30 8.38
CA ALA A 45 9.78 5.95 8.72
C ALA A 45 8.71 5.19 9.52
N ALA A 46 8.07 5.84 10.50
CA ALA A 46 7.00 5.24 11.29
C ALA A 46 5.78 4.87 10.43
N ASP A 47 5.33 5.78 9.55
CA ASP A 47 4.21 5.53 8.66
C ASP A 47 4.50 4.37 7.68
N LEU A 48 5.71 4.30 7.12
CA LEU A 48 6.10 3.19 6.22
C LEU A 48 6.09 1.83 6.91
N ARG A 49 6.37 1.76 8.22
CA ARG A 49 6.29 0.51 8.99
C ARG A 49 4.86 -0.01 9.15
N THR A 50 3.86 0.87 9.05
CA THR A 50 2.45 0.45 9.12
C THR A 50 2.05 -0.46 7.95
N SER A 51 2.86 -0.56 6.89
CA SER A 51 2.66 -1.49 5.77
C SER A 51 2.42 -2.93 6.23
N ALA A 52 3.13 -3.41 7.26
CA ALA A 52 2.92 -4.74 7.81
C ALA A 52 1.51 -4.92 8.41
N ASN A 53 0.99 -3.89 9.09
CA ASN A 53 -0.35 -3.91 9.67
C ASN A 53 -1.44 -3.83 8.59
N VAL A 54 -1.21 -3.03 7.55
CA VAL A 54 -2.11 -2.91 6.39
C VAL A 54 -2.17 -4.24 5.63
N ALA A 55 -1.02 -4.90 5.44
CA ALA A 55 -0.95 -6.21 4.81
C ALA A 55 -1.65 -7.29 5.66
N ALA A 56 -1.47 -7.27 6.98
CA ALA A 56 -2.19 -8.16 7.89
C ALA A 56 -3.71 -7.95 7.82
N LEU A 57 -4.18 -6.70 7.82
CA LEU A 57 -5.60 -6.38 7.65
C LEU A 57 -6.15 -6.95 6.34
N LEU A 58 -5.47 -6.70 5.22
CA LEU A 58 -5.91 -7.20 3.92
C LEU A 58 -5.94 -8.74 3.89
N ASN A 59 -4.92 -9.40 4.43
CA ASN A 59 -4.92 -10.86 4.54
C ASN A 59 -6.08 -11.39 5.41
N GLY A 60 -6.36 -10.73 6.54
CA GLY A 60 -7.49 -11.04 7.42
C GLY A 60 -8.84 -10.89 6.72
N LYS A 61 -9.04 -9.78 5.97
CA LYS A 61 -10.25 -9.55 5.17
C LYS A 61 -10.48 -10.64 4.13
N VAL A 62 -9.42 -11.05 3.41
CA VAL A 62 -9.55 -12.10 2.40
C VAL A 62 -9.78 -13.47 3.02
N THR A 63 -9.16 -13.75 4.18
CA THR A 63 -9.45 -14.98 4.92
C THR A 63 -10.93 -15.05 5.33
N ARG A 64 -11.48 -13.94 5.84
CA ARG A 64 -12.91 -13.82 6.18
C ARG A 64 -13.81 -13.98 4.95
N LEU A 65 -13.43 -13.41 3.82
CA LEU A 65 -14.15 -13.58 2.54
C LEU A 65 -14.27 -15.05 2.13
N GLU A 66 -13.19 -15.82 2.24
CA GLU A 66 -13.17 -17.26 1.89
C GLU A 66 -13.97 -18.10 2.88
N GLN A 67 -13.87 -17.80 4.17
CA GLN A 67 -14.64 -18.46 5.23
C GLN A 67 -16.14 -18.22 5.04
N ASP A 68 -16.55 -16.97 4.83
CA ASP A 68 -17.93 -16.60 4.56
C ASP A 68 -18.48 -17.25 3.28
N GLY A 69 -17.69 -17.30 2.20
CA GLY A 69 -18.07 -18.00 0.98
C GLY A 69 -18.29 -19.50 1.23
N SER A 70 -17.36 -20.15 1.92
CA SER A 70 -17.47 -21.58 2.26
C SER A 70 -18.67 -21.85 3.16
N GLN A 71 -18.94 -20.99 4.14
CA GLN A 71 -20.09 -21.10 5.02
C GLN A 71 -21.41 -20.95 4.23
N LYS A 72 -21.50 -19.96 3.32
CA LYS A 72 -22.66 -19.78 2.43
C LYS A 72 -22.91 -20.99 1.55
N HIS A 73 -21.85 -21.55 0.96
CA HIS A 73 -21.93 -22.79 0.19
C HIS A 73 -22.53 -23.93 1.04
N TRP A 74 -21.93 -24.21 2.20
CA TRP A 74 -22.38 -25.35 3.01
C TRP A 74 -23.77 -25.15 3.62
N LYS A 75 -24.18 -23.91 3.92
CA LYS A 75 -25.58 -23.62 4.29
C LYS A 75 -26.53 -23.95 3.15
N ALA A 76 -26.21 -23.50 1.93
CA ALA A 76 -27.02 -23.77 0.75
C ALA A 76 -27.09 -25.26 0.38
N GLU A 77 -25.96 -25.97 0.43
CA GLU A 77 -25.89 -27.41 0.17
C GLU A 77 -26.67 -28.21 1.22
N ALA A 78 -26.48 -27.91 2.51
CA ALA A 78 -27.23 -28.58 3.58
C ALA A 78 -28.74 -28.40 3.42
N PHE A 79 -29.19 -27.20 3.06
CA PHE A 79 -30.60 -26.95 2.74
C PHE A 79 -31.05 -27.73 1.50
N ALA A 80 -30.29 -27.69 0.42
CA ALA A 80 -30.62 -28.36 -0.84
C ALA A 80 -30.78 -29.88 -0.67
N SER A 81 -29.95 -30.52 0.17
CA SER A 81 -30.06 -31.95 0.47
C SER A 81 -31.41 -32.32 1.10
N THR A 82 -32.00 -31.44 1.91
CA THR A 82 -33.31 -31.67 2.56
C THR A 82 -34.50 -31.68 1.60
N LEU A 83 -34.33 -31.13 0.39
CA LEU A 83 -35.43 -30.94 -0.55
C LEU A 83 -35.87 -32.27 -1.17
N SER A 84 -37.18 -32.52 -1.26
CA SER A 84 -37.70 -33.71 -1.97
C SER A 84 -37.97 -33.44 -3.46
N ASP A 85 -38.17 -32.18 -3.85
CA ASP A 85 -38.45 -31.78 -5.23
C ASP A 85 -37.16 -31.82 -6.09
N VAL A 86 -37.14 -32.75 -7.06
CA VAL A 86 -36.02 -32.95 -8.00
C VAL A 86 -35.70 -31.69 -8.81
N LYS A 87 -36.71 -30.93 -9.25
CA LYS A 87 -36.49 -29.71 -10.03
C LYS A 87 -35.94 -28.59 -9.15
N LEU A 88 -36.38 -28.51 -7.91
CA LEU A 88 -35.84 -27.53 -6.97
C LEU A 88 -34.38 -27.87 -6.59
N LYS A 89 -34.07 -29.16 -6.40
CA LYS A 89 -32.70 -29.66 -6.22
C LYS A 89 -31.79 -29.30 -7.40
N GLU A 90 -32.25 -29.52 -8.63
CA GLU A 90 -31.51 -29.13 -9.85
C GLU A 90 -31.19 -27.62 -9.87
N ARG A 91 -32.16 -26.77 -9.52
CA ARG A 91 -31.96 -25.31 -9.46
C ARG A 91 -30.91 -24.91 -8.41
N TRP A 92 -30.97 -25.51 -7.23
CA TRP A 92 -29.96 -25.30 -6.18
C TRP A 92 -28.58 -25.78 -6.61
N HIS A 93 -28.48 -26.93 -7.27
CA HIS A 93 -27.23 -27.43 -7.81
C HIS A 93 -26.54 -26.41 -8.72
N PHE A 94 -27.29 -25.80 -9.66
CA PHE A 94 -26.73 -24.76 -10.52
C PHE A 94 -26.38 -23.47 -9.78
N LEU A 95 -27.16 -23.07 -8.77
CA LEU A 95 -26.80 -21.91 -7.93
C LEU A 95 -25.52 -22.17 -7.12
N LEU A 96 -25.34 -23.39 -6.62
CA LEU A 96 -24.14 -23.81 -5.90
C LEU A 96 -22.92 -23.85 -6.82
N LEU A 97 -23.05 -24.38 -8.05
CA LEU A 97 -21.97 -24.32 -9.05
C LEU A 97 -21.54 -22.87 -9.35
N CYS A 98 -22.51 -21.96 -9.47
CA CYS A 98 -22.26 -20.54 -9.64
C CYS A 98 -21.56 -19.94 -8.42
N LEU A 99 -22.03 -20.23 -7.20
CA LEU A 99 -21.40 -19.78 -5.96
C LEU A 99 -19.97 -20.32 -5.80
N ASP A 100 -19.74 -21.60 -6.09
CA ASP A 100 -18.42 -22.24 -6.04
C ASP A 100 -17.45 -21.63 -7.02
N GLY A 101 -17.93 -21.32 -8.23
CA GLY A 101 -17.17 -20.56 -9.21
C GLY A 101 -16.76 -19.18 -8.71
N LEU A 102 -17.69 -18.43 -8.09
CA LEU A 102 -17.38 -17.13 -7.50
C LEU A 102 -16.38 -17.24 -6.34
N ILE A 103 -16.51 -18.27 -5.49
CA ILE A 103 -15.56 -18.56 -4.41
C ILE A 103 -14.18 -18.90 -4.98
N ALA A 104 -14.11 -19.72 -6.03
CA ALA A 104 -12.87 -20.08 -6.69
C ALA A 104 -12.20 -18.86 -7.35
N ASP A 105 -12.97 -17.99 -7.98
CA ASP A 105 -12.46 -16.73 -8.56
C ASP A 105 -11.92 -15.80 -7.47
N ASN A 106 -12.57 -15.72 -6.31
CA ASN A 106 -12.08 -14.96 -5.15
C ASN A 106 -10.77 -15.56 -4.60
N LYS A 107 -10.69 -16.89 -4.46
CA LYS A 107 -9.44 -17.59 -4.05
C LYS A 107 -8.30 -17.34 -5.02
N ARG A 108 -8.56 -17.37 -6.33
CA ARG A 108 -7.54 -17.08 -7.34
C ARG A 108 -7.04 -15.63 -7.23
N LYS A 109 -7.95 -14.68 -7.02
CA LYS A 109 -7.58 -13.28 -6.76
C LYS A 109 -6.78 -13.13 -5.47
N HIS A 110 -7.09 -13.93 -4.43
CA HIS A 110 -6.32 -13.94 -3.19
C HIS A 110 -4.86 -14.31 -3.41
N VAL A 111 -4.58 -15.45 -4.08
CA VAL A 111 -3.21 -15.91 -4.33
C VAL A 111 -2.37 -14.84 -5.06
N LEU A 112 -2.95 -14.22 -6.09
CA LEU A 112 -2.29 -13.14 -6.82
C LEU A 112 -2.07 -11.90 -5.95
N THR A 113 -3.03 -11.59 -5.08
CA THR A 113 -2.92 -10.47 -4.14
C THR A 113 -1.82 -10.73 -3.12
N THR A 114 -1.78 -11.91 -2.48
CA THR A 114 -0.82 -12.25 -1.42
C THR A 114 0.64 -12.14 -1.87
N ALA A 115 0.96 -12.57 -3.09
CA ALA A 115 2.31 -12.38 -3.64
C ALA A 115 2.67 -10.88 -3.75
N ALA A 116 1.75 -10.07 -4.30
CA ALA A 116 1.92 -8.63 -4.36
C ALA A 116 1.99 -7.99 -2.96
N LEU A 117 1.27 -8.51 -1.96
CA LEU A 117 1.33 -7.99 -0.58
C LEU A 117 2.73 -8.14 0.02
N ILE A 118 3.36 -9.30 -0.17
CA ILE A 118 4.70 -9.57 0.38
C ILE A 118 5.70 -8.59 -0.23
N GLU A 119 5.68 -8.43 -1.55
CA GLU A 119 6.57 -7.51 -2.27
C GLU A 119 6.37 -6.06 -1.80
N LYS A 120 5.12 -5.59 -1.79
CA LYS A 120 4.77 -4.21 -1.41
C LYS A 120 5.10 -3.92 0.05
N THR A 121 4.90 -4.89 0.93
CA THR A 121 5.29 -4.77 2.34
C THR A 121 6.81 -4.69 2.47
N ALA A 122 7.55 -5.53 1.74
CA ALA A 122 9.01 -5.50 1.74
C ALA A 122 9.56 -4.16 1.21
N GLN A 123 8.99 -3.61 0.13
CA GLN A 123 9.36 -2.30 -0.42
C GLN A 123 9.22 -1.18 0.61
N ALA A 124 8.07 -1.12 1.30
CA ALA A 124 7.83 -0.11 2.33
C ALA A 124 8.74 -0.30 3.56
N LEU A 125 8.90 -1.55 4.04
CA LEU A 125 9.76 -1.86 5.18
C LEU A 125 11.25 -1.67 4.89
N HIS A 126 11.68 -1.89 3.65
CA HIS A 126 13.05 -1.64 3.22
C HIS A 126 13.38 -0.16 3.35
N ALA A 127 12.55 0.74 2.79
CA ALA A 127 12.72 2.18 2.96
C ALA A 127 12.63 2.61 4.43
N ALA A 128 11.69 2.05 5.20
CA ALA A 128 11.60 2.31 6.64
C ALA A 128 12.88 1.91 7.40
N GLY A 129 13.52 0.81 6.98
CA GLY A 129 14.82 0.36 7.50
C GLY A 129 15.95 1.31 7.16
N HIS A 130 16.03 1.81 5.93
CA HIS A 130 17.00 2.84 5.52
C HIS A 130 16.87 4.13 6.34
N LEU A 131 15.64 4.58 6.58
CA LEU A 131 15.38 5.74 7.44
C LEU A 131 15.68 5.43 8.93
N GLY A 132 15.38 4.20 9.38
CA GLY A 132 15.75 3.70 10.70
C GLY A 132 17.25 3.77 10.95
N GLU A 133 18.03 3.21 10.05
CA GLU A 133 19.49 3.24 10.15
C GLU A 133 20.01 4.68 10.06
N PHE A 134 19.57 5.47 9.07
CA PHE A 134 19.97 6.87 8.96
C PHE A 134 19.71 7.65 10.26
N THR A 135 18.50 7.53 10.83
CA THR A 135 18.16 8.26 12.06
C THR A 135 18.97 7.78 13.26
N LYS A 136 19.30 6.49 13.32
CA LYS A 136 20.15 5.92 14.35
C LYS A 136 21.61 6.33 14.21
N THR A 137 22.20 6.26 13.02
CA THR A 137 23.60 6.61 12.80
C THR A 137 23.81 8.11 12.93
N VAL A 138 23.10 8.91 12.15
CA VAL A 138 23.28 10.37 12.09
C VAL A 138 22.79 11.04 13.37
N GLY A 139 21.67 10.59 13.93
CA GLY A 139 21.16 11.11 15.21
C GLY A 139 22.04 10.76 16.43
N ARG A 140 23.09 9.96 16.23
CA ARG A 140 24.07 9.60 17.27
C ARG A 140 25.48 10.14 16.98
N LEU A 141 25.69 10.80 15.85
CA LEU A 141 26.91 11.58 15.58
C LEU A 141 26.90 12.87 16.39
N LEU A 142 27.18 12.75 17.68
CA LEU A 142 27.09 13.81 18.67
C LEU A 142 28.44 13.99 19.37
N SER A 143 28.78 15.24 19.66
CA SER A 143 29.91 15.63 20.49
C SER A 143 29.49 16.78 21.40
N GLY A 144 30.30 17.06 22.42
CA GLY A 144 30.11 18.20 23.32
C GLY A 144 30.35 19.57 22.68
N THR A 145 30.37 19.68 21.35
CA THR A 145 30.52 20.95 20.63
C THR A 145 29.78 20.95 19.29
N ASN A 146 29.62 19.78 18.64
CA ASN A 146 28.97 19.61 17.35
C ASN A 146 27.98 18.43 17.35
N GLY A 147 27.01 18.47 16.44
CA GLY A 147 26.10 17.34 16.21
C GLY A 147 25.38 17.46 14.88
N CYS A 148 24.77 16.36 14.44
CA CYS A 148 24.15 16.30 13.12
C CYS A 148 22.66 16.64 13.07
N VAL A 149 22.04 16.77 14.23
CA VAL A 149 20.62 17.07 14.37
C VAL A 149 20.45 18.14 15.44
N CYS A 150 19.70 19.18 15.16
CA CYS A 150 19.33 20.17 16.15
C CYS A 150 18.52 19.57 17.29
N ARG A 151 18.76 20.05 18.52
CA ARG A 151 18.00 19.63 19.70
C ARG A 151 16.51 19.92 19.54
N THR A 152 15.68 19.01 20.01
CA THR A 152 14.24 19.19 20.16
C THR A 152 13.93 20.42 21.01
N GLY A 153 13.05 21.31 20.53
CA GLY A 153 12.60 22.51 21.23
C GLY A 153 13.33 23.82 20.91
N ALA A 154 14.37 23.81 20.06
CA ALA A 154 14.96 25.04 19.51
C ALA A 154 14.34 25.32 18.12
N ALA A 155 13.51 26.36 18.01
CA ALA A 155 12.86 26.72 16.74
C ALA A 155 13.80 27.52 15.82
N GLY A 156 13.67 27.30 14.50
CA GLY A 156 14.25 28.15 13.45
C GLY A 156 15.73 27.91 13.13
N ALA A 157 16.25 28.75 12.21
CA ALA A 157 17.63 28.72 11.70
C ALA A 157 18.72 28.89 12.78
N SER A 158 18.33 29.23 14.02
CA SER A 158 19.16 29.42 15.21
C SER A 158 19.25 28.19 16.13
N CYS A 159 18.82 27.01 15.68
CA CYS A 159 18.88 25.80 16.52
C CYS A 159 20.32 25.33 16.76
N SER A 160 20.62 24.89 17.99
CA SER A 160 21.92 24.34 18.38
C SER A 160 21.93 22.81 18.27
N ALA A 161 22.99 22.28 17.65
CA ALA A 161 23.25 20.84 17.54
C ALA A 161 24.29 20.35 18.57
N HIS A 162 24.60 21.15 19.59
CA HIS A 162 25.47 20.74 20.70
C HIS A 162 24.66 19.95 21.75
N TYR A 163 25.07 18.70 21.99
CA TYR A 163 24.50 17.84 23.02
C TYR A 163 25.42 17.73 24.24
N THR A 164 24.86 18.01 25.41
CA THR A 164 25.47 17.72 26.70
C THR A 164 24.92 16.41 27.26
N ALA A 165 25.54 15.86 28.31
CA ALA A 165 25.05 14.63 28.97
C ALA A 165 23.60 14.73 29.50
N ALA A 166 23.09 15.95 29.73
CA ALA A 166 21.72 16.21 30.19
C ALA A 166 20.74 16.52 29.04
N SER A 167 21.22 16.60 27.79
CA SER A 167 20.36 16.92 26.64
C SER A 167 19.56 15.68 26.20
N PRO A 168 18.25 15.80 25.91
CA PRO A 168 17.51 14.71 25.31
C PRO A 168 18.11 14.39 23.94
N LEU A 169 18.37 13.10 23.69
CA LEU A 169 18.89 12.66 22.41
C LEU A 169 17.85 12.88 21.30
N PRO A 170 18.29 13.05 20.02
CA PRO A 170 17.36 13.08 18.90
C PRO A 170 16.48 11.83 18.89
N PRO A 171 15.17 11.98 18.59
CA PRO A 171 14.31 10.83 18.38
C PRO A 171 14.85 10.00 17.22
N VAL A 172 14.82 8.69 17.35
CA VAL A 172 15.20 7.76 16.29
C VAL A 172 13.95 7.05 15.81
N ALA A 173 13.89 6.72 14.52
CA ALA A 173 12.83 5.86 14.05
C ALA A 173 12.97 4.48 14.73
N PRO A 174 11.85 3.79 15.02
CA PRO A 174 11.91 2.48 15.68
C PRO A 174 12.80 1.52 14.90
N ASP A 175 13.67 0.78 15.58
CA ASP A 175 14.57 -0.20 14.95
C ASP A 175 13.88 -1.56 14.75
N LYS A 176 12.92 -1.92 15.62
CA LYS A 176 12.16 -3.19 15.56
C LYS A 176 10.75 -3.00 15.00
N LEU A 177 10.26 -3.96 14.21
CA LEU A 177 8.96 -3.86 13.53
C LEU A 177 7.78 -3.75 14.53
N GLY A 178 7.97 -4.22 15.76
CA GLY A 178 6.93 -4.28 16.78
C GLY A 178 5.96 -5.44 16.54
N GLN A 179 4.83 -5.41 17.24
CA GLN A 179 3.75 -6.36 17.02
C GLN A 179 2.96 -5.98 15.77
N VAL A 180 2.76 -6.94 14.87
CA VAL A 180 1.90 -6.77 13.69
C VAL A 180 0.44 -6.97 14.10
N THR A 181 -0.42 -6.01 13.78
CA THR A 181 -1.85 -6.04 14.07
C THR A 181 -2.67 -5.73 12.82
N GLU A 182 -3.93 -6.18 12.75
CA GLU A 182 -4.83 -5.79 11.65
C GLU A 182 -5.25 -4.32 11.82
N GLY A 183 -4.75 -3.42 10.96
CA GLY A 183 -5.18 -2.03 10.98
C GLY A 183 -4.55 -1.18 9.87
N LEU A 184 -5.25 -0.11 9.47
CA LEU A 184 -4.73 0.84 8.48
C LEU A 184 -3.61 1.74 9.03
N GLY A 185 -3.50 1.83 10.36
CA GLY A 185 -2.63 2.78 11.05
C GLY A 185 -3.07 4.23 10.88
N ASN A 186 -2.76 5.07 11.88
CA ASN A 186 -2.82 6.53 11.69
C ASN A 186 -1.56 6.95 10.95
N ARG A 187 -1.74 7.67 9.83
CA ARG A 187 -0.65 8.14 8.98
C ARG A 187 -0.80 9.62 8.72
N GLU A 188 0.21 10.38 9.13
CA GLU A 188 0.23 11.83 8.99
C GLU A 188 1.30 12.32 8.02
N HIS A 189 2.32 11.49 7.76
CA HIS A 189 3.50 11.81 6.99
C HIS A 189 3.46 11.22 5.58
N VAL A 190 2.93 10.00 5.43
CA VAL A 190 2.77 9.31 4.14
C VAL A 190 1.29 9.18 3.80
N THR A 191 0.84 9.95 2.81
CA THR A 191 -0.55 10.00 2.35
C THR A 191 -0.72 9.28 1.01
N ASP A 192 -1.96 9.21 0.53
CA ASP A 192 -2.31 8.74 -0.82
C ASP A 192 -1.65 9.57 -1.93
N LYS A 193 -1.26 10.82 -1.63
CA LYS A 193 -0.61 11.75 -2.56
C LYS A 193 0.91 11.76 -2.49
N GLY A 194 1.51 11.59 -1.31
CA GLY A 194 2.96 11.70 -1.17
C GLY A 194 3.43 11.75 0.28
N PHE A 195 4.58 12.39 0.51
CA PHE A 195 5.12 12.67 1.82
C PHE A 195 4.69 14.06 2.31
N ALA A 196 3.40 14.20 2.65
CA ALA A 196 2.74 15.50 2.87
C ALA A 196 3.50 16.45 3.81
N LYS A 197 4.10 15.93 4.89
CA LYS A 197 4.81 16.74 5.89
C LYS A 197 6.21 17.17 5.45
N LEU A 198 6.83 16.51 4.47
CA LEU A 198 8.12 16.91 3.91
C LEU A 198 7.99 18.13 2.98
N GLY A 199 6.79 18.39 2.45
CA GLY A 199 6.50 19.62 1.72
C GLY A 199 7.05 19.66 0.30
N THR A 200 7.10 20.86 -0.28
CA THR A 200 7.49 21.10 -1.68
C THR A 200 8.95 21.47 -1.87
N SER A 201 9.69 21.70 -0.77
CA SER A 201 11.07 22.14 -0.77
C SER A 201 11.90 21.41 0.29
N PHE A 202 12.14 20.11 0.09
CA PHE A 202 12.90 19.26 1.01
C PHE A 202 14.26 18.86 0.41
N GLY A 203 15.32 18.83 1.19
CA GLY A 203 16.67 18.49 0.73
C GLY A 203 17.74 19.01 1.69
N LEU A 204 19.03 18.89 1.35
CA LEU A 204 20.09 19.56 2.11
C LEU A 204 20.14 21.05 1.70
N ASN A 205 19.27 21.86 2.31
CA ASN A 205 19.11 23.29 2.05
C ASN A 205 18.68 24.03 3.34
N ASP A 206 18.57 25.35 3.28
CA ASP A 206 18.21 26.24 4.41
C ASP A 206 16.81 25.98 5.02
N ASN A 207 15.91 25.26 4.34
CA ASN A 207 14.61 24.87 4.91
C ASN A 207 14.71 23.66 5.83
N VAL A 208 15.75 22.83 5.64
CA VAL A 208 15.95 21.56 6.34
C VAL A 208 17.12 21.63 7.31
N GLN A 209 18.12 22.48 7.01
CA GLN A 209 19.33 22.62 7.82
C GLN A 209 19.39 23.98 8.51
N ASN A 210 20.16 24.06 9.59
CA ASN A 210 20.40 25.33 10.29
C ASN A 210 21.50 26.16 9.61
N ASN A 211 21.46 27.48 9.81
CA ASN A 211 22.43 28.39 9.19
C ASN A 211 23.56 28.80 10.15
N ALA A 212 23.63 28.17 11.33
CA ALA A 212 24.43 28.62 12.47
C ALA A 212 25.84 28.00 12.58
N GLY A 213 26.31 27.25 11.58
CA GLY A 213 27.74 26.85 11.46
C GLY A 213 28.32 25.95 12.57
N THR A 214 27.49 25.29 13.37
CA THR A 214 27.89 24.39 14.49
C THR A 214 27.43 22.95 14.27
N GLY A 215 27.41 22.53 13.00
CA GLY A 215 26.67 21.37 12.52
C GLY A 215 27.49 20.21 12.00
N CYS A 216 26.92 19.48 11.03
CA CYS A 216 27.35 18.14 10.66
C CYS A 216 28.32 18.13 9.48
N LYS A 217 29.55 17.68 9.73
CA LYS A 217 30.59 17.56 8.69
C LYS A 217 30.28 16.51 7.62
N ILE A 218 29.44 15.50 7.92
CA ILE A 218 29.10 14.44 6.94
C ILE A 218 28.34 14.96 5.71
N PHE A 219 27.64 16.08 5.86
CA PHE A 219 26.86 16.69 4.78
C PHE A 219 27.68 17.66 3.93
N LYS A 220 28.96 17.87 4.22
CA LYS A 220 29.88 18.71 3.44
C LYS A 220 30.62 17.91 2.39
N ARG A 221 30.90 18.49 1.23
CA ARG A 221 31.83 17.89 0.26
C ARG A 221 33.29 18.04 0.71
N THR A 222 33.71 19.25 1.08
CA THR A 222 35.10 19.59 1.43
C THR A 222 35.24 19.84 2.93
N ASP A 223 35.89 18.91 3.62
CA ASP A 223 36.35 19.06 5.00
C ASP A 223 37.57 18.16 5.17
N THR A 224 38.58 18.61 5.92
CA THR A 224 39.82 17.87 6.17
C THR A 224 39.53 16.45 6.69
N GLU A 225 38.40 16.27 7.39
CA GLU A 225 37.79 14.97 7.73
C GLU A 225 36.25 15.10 7.69
N PRO A 226 35.47 14.12 7.17
CA PRO A 226 35.83 12.77 6.74
C PRO A 226 36.20 12.63 5.25
N ASN A 227 36.14 13.71 4.46
CA ASN A 227 36.23 13.65 3.00
C ASN A 227 37.60 14.07 2.44
N GLY A 228 38.52 14.51 3.30
CA GLY A 228 39.80 15.10 2.92
C GLY A 228 39.66 16.52 2.36
N ALA A 229 40.76 17.28 2.35
CA ALA A 229 40.78 18.67 1.90
C ALA A 229 40.36 18.86 0.43
N GLN A 230 40.52 17.82 -0.40
CA GLN A 230 40.07 17.81 -1.80
C GLN A 230 38.57 17.50 -1.95
N GLY A 231 37.94 16.98 -0.89
CA GLY A 231 36.55 16.53 -0.84
C GLY A 231 36.25 15.34 -1.73
N THR A 232 34.98 14.93 -1.76
CA THR A 232 34.51 13.89 -2.71
C THR A 232 33.69 14.53 -3.82
N ALA A 233 34.03 14.32 -5.08
CA ALA A 233 33.22 14.78 -6.22
C ALA A 233 31.99 13.89 -6.50
N ILE A 234 31.69 12.93 -5.61
CA ILE A 234 30.60 11.97 -5.77
C ILE A 234 29.38 12.45 -4.99
N ASP A 235 28.23 12.37 -5.64
CA ASP A 235 26.94 12.56 -5.00
C ASP A 235 26.68 11.47 -3.95
N VAL A 236 26.39 11.86 -2.71
CA VAL A 236 26.10 10.93 -1.62
C VAL A 236 24.65 11.08 -1.17
N PRO A 237 23.79 10.07 -1.45
CA PRO A 237 22.43 10.05 -0.95
C PRO A 237 22.39 9.58 0.52
N PHE A 238 21.54 10.22 1.30
CA PHE A 238 21.22 9.86 2.68
C PHE A 238 19.71 9.68 2.82
N ALA A 239 19.27 9.01 3.90
CA ALA A 239 17.86 8.85 4.23
C ALA A 239 17.02 8.33 3.03
N GLY A 240 17.48 7.28 2.35
CA GLY A 240 16.80 6.72 1.18
C GLY A 240 16.74 7.65 -0.05
N GLY A 241 17.58 8.70 -0.09
CA GLY A 241 17.61 9.69 -1.16
C GLY A 241 16.84 10.98 -0.86
N LEU A 242 16.16 11.07 0.30
CA LEU A 242 15.48 12.30 0.73
C LEU A 242 16.44 13.48 0.95
N LEU A 243 17.70 13.17 1.24
CA LEU A 243 18.77 14.13 1.43
C LEU A 243 19.92 13.72 0.51
N LYS A 244 20.51 14.67 -0.21
CA LYS A 244 21.60 14.39 -1.13
C LYS A 244 22.67 15.45 -0.99
N ARG A 245 23.88 15.00 -0.65
CA ARG A 245 25.07 15.85 -0.79
C ARG A 245 25.54 15.75 -2.22
N LYS A 246 25.48 16.85 -2.97
CA LYS A 246 26.01 16.88 -4.33
C LYS A 246 27.53 17.05 -4.33
N GLY A 247 28.17 16.45 -5.34
CA GLY A 247 29.61 16.56 -5.56
C GLY A 247 30.08 17.98 -5.91
N ASP A 248 29.17 18.92 -6.15
CA ASP A 248 29.42 20.34 -6.41
C ASP A 248 28.97 21.27 -5.25
N ASP A 249 28.53 20.70 -4.12
CA ASP A 249 27.90 21.41 -2.96
C ASP A 249 26.64 22.23 -3.29
N SER A 250 26.10 22.12 -4.49
CA SER A 250 24.84 22.79 -4.82
C SER A 250 23.66 22.15 -4.10
N GLU A 251 22.67 22.96 -3.78
CA GLU A 251 21.42 22.47 -3.20
C GLU A 251 20.66 21.60 -4.20
N GLU A 252 20.12 20.50 -3.70
CA GLU A 252 19.08 19.74 -4.40
C GLU A 252 17.80 19.76 -3.58
N THR A 253 16.74 20.28 -4.19
CA THR A 253 15.43 20.37 -3.58
C THR A 253 14.47 19.40 -4.27
N LEU A 254 13.64 18.76 -3.43
CA LEU A 254 12.63 17.77 -3.78
C LEU A 254 11.24 18.31 -3.47
N ASN A 255 10.30 18.06 -4.36
CA ASN A 255 8.89 18.26 -4.08
C ASN A 255 8.26 16.91 -3.73
N LEU A 256 7.87 16.76 -2.46
CA LEU A 256 7.47 15.48 -1.89
C LEU A 256 6.02 15.48 -1.40
N ALA A 257 5.36 16.63 -1.33
CA ALA A 257 4.00 16.75 -0.80
C ALA A 257 2.96 16.00 -1.63
N ASP A 258 3.09 16.05 -2.96
CA ASP A 258 2.21 15.38 -3.91
C ASP A 258 3.04 14.80 -5.07
N LEU A 259 3.16 13.47 -5.09
CA LEU A 259 3.86 12.68 -6.09
C LEU A 259 2.91 12.16 -7.19
N THR A 260 1.63 12.52 -7.13
CA THR A 260 0.61 12.13 -8.12
C THR A 260 0.37 13.21 -9.16
N THR A 261 0.55 14.49 -8.80
CA THR A 261 0.34 15.62 -9.70
C THR A 261 1.41 16.71 -9.56
N GLY A 262 1.42 17.65 -10.51
CA GLY A 262 2.26 18.84 -10.43
C GLY A 262 3.77 18.56 -10.43
N PRO A 263 4.58 19.44 -9.82
CA PRO A 263 6.04 19.30 -9.83
C PRO A 263 6.57 18.05 -9.11
N GLY A 264 5.87 17.52 -8.11
CA GLY A 264 6.30 16.32 -7.40
C GLY A 264 6.13 15.04 -8.23
N ALA A 265 5.13 14.98 -9.12
CA ALA A 265 4.95 13.89 -10.08
C ALA A 265 5.89 13.93 -11.29
N ASN A 266 6.75 14.95 -11.40
CA ASN A 266 7.70 15.06 -12.49
C ASN A 266 8.69 13.86 -12.47
N PRO A 267 8.90 13.13 -13.59
CA PRO A 267 9.80 11.98 -13.63
C PRO A 267 11.22 12.28 -13.13
N THR A 268 11.74 13.48 -13.37
CA THR A 268 13.05 13.92 -12.87
C THR A 268 13.08 14.09 -11.36
N ASN A 269 11.96 14.48 -10.74
CA ASN A 269 11.83 14.54 -9.28
C ASN A 269 11.77 13.12 -8.68
N LEU A 270 10.96 12.24 -9.29
CA LEU A 270 10.79 10.85 -8.84
C LEU A 270 12.07 10.03 -8.97
N ALA A 271 12.84 10.24 -10.05
CA ALA A 271 14.12 9.57 -10.29
C ALA A 271 15.20 9.89 -9.26
N LYS A 272 15.06 10.99 -8.50
CA LYS A 272 15.98 11.33 -7.39
C LYS A 272 15.73 10.51 -6.13
N ILE A 273 14.52 9.97 -5.98
CA ILE A 273 14.08 9.25 -4.77
C ILE A 273 13.49 7.87 -5.07
N PRO A 274 14.17 7.01 -5.86
CA PRO A 274 13.59 5.76 -6.35
C PRO A 274 13.08 4.85 -5.23
N LEU A 275 13.88 4.66 -4.17
CA LEU A 275 13.52 3.84 -3.01
C LEU A 275 12.29 4.39 -2.26
N MET A 276 12.27 5.70 -2.02
CA MET A 276 11.15 6.32 -1.29
C MET A 276 9.88 6.36 -2.14
N TYR A 277 10.02 6.60 -3.44
CA TYR A 277 8.89 6.57 -4.37
C TYR A 277 8.26 5.18 -4.43
N GLU A 278 9.08 4.14 -4.58
CA GLU A 278 8.62 2.74 -4.56
C GLU A 278 7.91 2.41 -3.25
N ALA A 279 8.46 2.82 -2.11
CA ALA A 279 7.85 2.62 -0.80
C ALA A 279 6.52 3.36 -0.61
N TRP A 280 6.42 4.61 -1.11
CA TRP A 280 5.16 5.36 -1.10
C TRP A 280 4.10 4.69 -1.96
N GLN A 281 4.45 4.33 -3.20
CA GLN A 281 3.54 3.61 -4.09
C GLN A 281 3.07 2.32 -3.43
N ALA A 282 4.00 1.57 -2.83
CA ALA A 282 3.69 0.31 -2.18
C ALA A 282 2.70 0.46 -1.02
N LEU A 283 2.94 1.41 -0.10
CA LEU A 283 2.04 1.66 1.01
C LEU A 283 0.67 2.19 0.55
N ARG A 284 0.64 3.04 -0.48
CA ARG A 284 -0.60 3.54 -1.10
C ARG A 284 -1.40 2.40 -1.71
N ASP A 285 -0.76 1.56 -2.52
CA ASP A 285 -1.41 0.44 -3.20
C ASP A 285 -1.95 -0.58 -2.18
N LEU A 286 -1.15 -0.90 -1.14
CA LEU A 286 -1.58 -1.75 -0.02
C LEU A 286 -2.80 -1.18 0.71
N THR A 287 -2.79 0.12 0.98
CA THR A 287 -3.90 0.81 1.66
C THR A 287 -5.17 0.76 0.85
N ASN A 288 -5.07 1.10 -0.43
CA ASN A 288 -6.21 1.11 -1.35
C ASN A 288 -6.79 -0.30 -1.47
N ALA A 289 -5.94 -1.32 -1.56
CA ALA A 289 -6.38 -2.71 -1.58
C ALA A 289 -7.07 -3.10 -0.27
N ALA A 290 -6.50 -2.77 0.89
CA ALA A 290 -7.07 -3.09 2.20
C ALA A 290 -8.42 -2.37 2.45
N GLN A 291 -8.56 -1.13 2.02
CA GLN A 291 -9.80 -0.36 2.15
C GLN A 291 -10.93 -0.95 1.30
N ASN A 292 -10.62 -1.37 0.07
CA ASN A 292 -11.62 -1.82 -0.90
C ASN A 292 -11.85 -3.34 -0.92
N ALA A 293 -11.03 -4.12 -0.20
CA ALA A 293 -11.21 -5.56 -0.14
C ALA A 293 -12.54 -5.93 0.55
N PRO A 294 -13.39 -6.74 -0.11
CA PRO A 294 -14.61 -7.24 0.51
C PRO A 294 -14.28 -8.28 1.58
N GLU A 295 -15.09 -8.32 2.62
CA GLU A 295 -15.01 -9.34 3.69
C GLU A 295 -16.08 -10.40 3.58
N GLN A 296 -17.03 -10.23 2.64
CA GLN A 296 -18.18 -11.11 2.44
C GLN A 296 -18.32 -11.47 0.97
N THR A 297 -18.58 -12.75 0.73
CA THR A 297 -18.88 -13.30 -0.59
C THR A 297 -20.32 -12.94 -0.94
N ASN A 298 -20.51 -12.22 -2.03
CA ASN A 298 -21.85 -11.92 -2.52
C ASN A 298 -22.53 -13.20 -3.00
N LEU A 299 -23.79 -13.38 -2.60
CA LEU A 299 -24.62 -14.45 -3.13
C LEU A 299 -24.97 -14.16 -4.60
N PRO A 300 -25.02 -15.16 -5.48
CA PRO A 300 -25.42 -15.00 -6.87
C PRO A 300 -26.73 -14.25 -7.07
N THR A 301 -26.70 -13.23 -7.92
CA THR A 301 -27.89 -12.48 -8.33
C THR A 301 -28.37 -12.91 -9.72
N ARG A 302 -29.55 -12.42 -10.15
CA ARG A 302 -30.06 -12.68 -11.50
C ARG A 302 -29.10 -12.19 -12.60
N ALA A 303 -28.39 -11.09 -12.35
CA ALA A 303 -27.41 -10.52 -13.27
C ALA A 303 -26.15 -11.40 -13.38
N ASP A 304 -25.71 -12.01 -12.29
CA ASP A 304 -24.55 -12.91 -12.33
C ASP A 304 -24.82 -14.17 -13.16
N LEU A 305 -26.09 -14.61 -13.23
CA LEU A 305 -26.53 -15.77 -14.01
C LEU A 305 -26.73 -15.49 -15.51
N ALA A 306 -26.77 -14.23 -15.95
CA ALA A 306 -27.00 -13.87 -17.34
C ALA A 306 -25.84 -14.27 -18.26
N TYR A 307 -26.05 -14.29 -19.58
CA TYR A 307 -24.94 -14.35 -20.53
C TYR A 307 -24.03 -13.12 -20.34
N ASN A 308 -22.71 -13.33 -20.32
CA ASN A 308 -21.66 -12.43 -19.85
C ASN A 308 -21.70 -12.06 -18.35
N GLY A 309 -22.58 -12.69 -17.57
CA GLY A 309 -22.58 -12.62 -16.12
C GLY A 309 -21.42 -13.41 -15.51
N LYS A 310 -21.11 -13.14 -14.23
CA LYS A 310 -19.97 -13.75 -13.53
C LYS A 310 -20.06 -15.29 -13.45
N CYS A 311 -21.26 -15.85 -13.50
CA CYS A 311 -21.46 -17.29 -13.43
C CYS A 311 -21.49 -18.00 -14.78
N GLN A 312 -21.50 -17.27 -15.91
CA GLN A 312 -21.45 -17.90 -17.23
C GLN A 312 -20.32 -18.92 -17.39
N PRO A 313 -19.03 -18.63 -17.09
CA PRO A 313 -17.96 -19.60 -17.31
C PRO A 313 -18.16 -20.89 -16.52
N HIS A 314 -18.71 -20.77 -15.31
CA HIS A 314 -18.94 -21.89 -14.38
C HIS A 314 -20.16 -22.73 -14.79
N LEU A 315 -21.22 -22.07 -15.26
CA LEU A 315 -22.46 -22.73 -15.70
C LEU A 315 -22.36 -23.29 -17.12
N MET A 316 -21.59 -22.65 -18.01
CA MET A 316 -21.40 -23.09 -19.39
C MET A 316 -20.83 -24.51 -19.44
N ALA A 317 -19.82 -24.80 -18.61
CA ALA A 317 -19.22 -26.13 -18.53
C ALA A 317 -20.24 -27.20 -18.10
N ALA A 318 -21.08 -26.89 -17.12
CA ALA A 318 -22.13 -27.80 -16.66
C ALA A 318 -23.20 -28.02 -17.75
N PHE A 319 -23.65 -26.96 -18.43
CA PHE A 319 -24.63 -27.08 -19.52
C PHE A 319 -24.09 -27.86 -20.73
N LYS A 320 -22.81 -27.72 -21.05
CA LYS A 320 -22.15 -28.54 -22.07
C LYS A 320 -22.18 -30.02 -21.73
N SER A 321 -21.83 -30.36 -20.48
CA SER A 321 -21.86 -31.73 -19.97
C SER A 321 -23.27 -32.33 -20.07
N GLU A 322 -24.29 -31.59 -19.64
CA GLU A 322 -25.70 -32.04 -19.74
C GLU A 322 -26.12 -32.31 -21.20
N LYS A 323 -25.69 -31.43 -22.12
CA LYS A 323 -26.01 -31.53 -23.55
C LYS A 323 -25.10 -32.50 -24.32
N LYS A 324 -24.08 -33.08 -23.67
CA LYS A 324 -23.05 -33.93 -24.29
C LYS A 324 -22.45 -33.27 -25.53
N THR A 325 -22.11 -31.98 -25.41
CA THR A 325 -21.54 -31.18 -26.50
C THR A 325 -20.28 -30.48 -26.02
N ASP A 326 -19.28 -30.38 -26.90
CA ASP A 326 -18.04 -29.64 -26.64
C ASP A 326 -18.14 -28.17 -27.06
N THR A 327 -19.14 -27.82 -27.87
CA THR A 327 -19.37 -26.45 -28.34
C THR A 327 -20.05 -25.58 -27.29
N ASP A 328 -19.63 -24.32 -27.19
CA ASP A 328 -20.30 -23.32 -26.35
C ASP A 328 -21.75 -23.14 -26.79
N LEU A 329 -22.64 -23.00 -25.81
CA LEU A 329 -24.01 -22.60 -26.07
C LEU A 329 -24.00 -21.16 -26.60
N THR A 330 -24.83 -20.88 -27.60
CA THR A 330 -25.06 -19.50 -28.02
C THR A 330 -25.70 -18.70 -26.87
N GLU A 331 -25.60 -17.37 -26.93
CA GLU A 331 -26.23 -16.48 -25.95
C GLU A 331 -27.71 -16.83 -25.74
N GLN A 332 -28.46 -17.04 -26.82
CA GLN A 332 -29.87 -17.40 -26.76
C GLN A 332 -30.08 -18.74 -26.06
N GLN A 333 -29.32 -19.77 -26.43
CA GLN A 333 -29.42 -21.10 -25.83
C GLN A 333 -29.08 -21.10 -24.34
N TYR A 334 -28.08 -20.32 -23.94
CA TYR A 334 -27.68 -20.15 -22.54
C TYR A 334 -28.78 -19.44 -21.75
N ASN A 335 -29.23 -18.28 -22.24
CA ASN A 335 -30.28 -17.50 -21.58
C ASN A 335 -31.61 -18.25 -21.48
N ASP A 336 -31.96 -19.05 -22.49
CA ASP A 336 -33.15 -19.92 -22.45
C ASP A 336 -33.03 -20.99 -21.36
N ARG A 337 -31.85 -21.60 -21.18
CA ARG A 337 -31.61 -22.57 -20.10
C ARG A 337 -31.72 -21.91 -18.72
N ILE A 338 -31.12 -20.74 -18.54
CA ILE A 338 -31.25 -19.96 -17.30
C ILE A 338 -32.71 -19.58 -17.05
N LYS A 339 -33.47 -19.20 -18.08
CA LYS A 339 -34.91 -18.89 -17.97
C LYS A 339 -35.74 -20.12 -17.58
N GLN A 340 -35.41 -21.30 -18.07
CA GLN A 340 -36.07 -22.54 -17.69
C GLN A 340 -35.82 -22.90 -16.22
N LEU A 341 -34.60 -22.69 -15.73
CA LEU A 341 -34.21 -23.00 -14.36
C LEU A 341 -34.77 -21.98 -13.36
N PHE A 342 -34.59 -20.69 -13.63
CA PHE A 342 -34.79 -19.62 -12.64
C PHE A 342 -35.89 -18.63 -13.03
N GLY A 343 -36.53 -18.80 -14.19
CA GLY A 343 -37.54 -17.88 -14.68
C GLY A 343 -36.99 -16.64 -15.39
N GLY A 344 -37.87 -15.67 -15.64
CA GLY A 344 -37.56 -14.47 -16.41
C GLY A 344 -36.48 -13.58 -15.77
N PRO A 345 -35.98 -12.56 -16.50
CA PRO A 345 -34.99 -11.61 -15.98
C PRO A 345 -35.46 -10.77 -14.79
N SER A 346 -36.77 -10.65 -14.58
CA SER A 346 -37.37 -9.91 -13.46
C SER A 346 -37.45 -10.70 -12.16
N VAL A 347 -37.06 -11.97 -12.17
CA VAL A 347 -37.10 -12.83 -10.97
C VAL A 347 -35.96 -12.46 -10.04
N ASP A 348 -36.29 -12.20 -8.78
CA ASP A 348 -35.33 -11.97 -7.72
C ASP A 348 -34.84 -13.31 -7.16
N ILE A 349 -33.60 -13.67 -7.47
CA ILE A 349 -32.94 -14.89 -6.98
C ILE A 349 -32.81 -14.88 -5.45
N ASN A 350 -32.62 -13.71 -4.84
CA ASN A 350 -32.49 -13.59 -3.39
C ASN A 350 -33.79 -13.95 -2.67
N GLU A 351 -34.91 -13.37 -3.10
CA GLU A 351 -36.24 -13.70 -2.56
C GLU A 351 -36.61 -15.15 -2.83
N GLN A 352 -36.28 -15.67 -4.01
CA GLN A 352 -36.70 -17.01 -4.41
C GLN A 352 -35.89 -18.13 -3.72
N PHE A 353 -34.59 -17.91 -3.47
CA PHE A 353 -33.68 -18.94 -2.98
C PHE A 353 -33.01 -18.56 -1.67
N TRP A 354 -32.23 -17.50 -1.66
CA TRP A 354 -31.31 -17.21 -0.55
C TRP A 354 -32.03 -16.92 0.77
N LYS A 355 -33.16 -16.21 0.75
CA LYS A 355 -33.98 -15.96 1.96
C LYS A 355 -34.54 -17.22 2.60
N ASN A 356 -34.72 -18.31 1.85
CA ASN A 356 -35.18 -19.57 2.44
C ASN A 356 -34.17 -20.13 3.44
N LEU A 357 -32.88 -19.78 3.31
CA LEU A 357 -31.84 -20.21 4.25
C LEU A 357 -32.00 -19.54 5.63
N GLU A 358 -32.66 -18.37 5.70
CA GLU A 358 -32.85 -17.63 6.95
C GLU A 358 -33.94 -18.25 7.85
N THR A 359 -34.87 -19.00 7.27
CA THR A 359 -36.00 -19.63 7.98
C THR A 359 -35.91 -21.16 8.00
N ALA A 360 -34.96 -21.74 7.26
CA ALA A 360 -34.75 -23.18 7.21
C ALA A 360 -34.36 -23.77 8.58
N THR A 361 -34.94 -24.93 8.90
CA THR A 361 -34.57 -25.75 10.06
C THR A 361 -34.13 -27.14 9.59
N LEU A 362 -33.06 -27.64 10.19
CA LEU A 362 -32.54 -28.99 9.93
C LEU A 362 -33.05 -29.97 11.00
N ASN A 363 -33.09 -31.26 10.65
CA ASN A 363 -33.45 -32.33 11.58
C ASN A 363 -32.33 -32.51 12.61
N GLU A 364 -32.66 -32.24 13.88
CA GLU A 364 -31.74 -32.36 15.02
C GLU A 364 -31.09 -33.75 15.13
N GLN A 365 -31.80 -34.81 14.73
CA GLN A 365 -31.27 -36.18 14.80
C GLN A 365 -30.09 -36.41 13.87
N LEU A 366 -29.93 -35.56 12.85
CA LEU A 366 -28.85 -35.63 11.86
C LEU A 366 -27.71 -34.66 12.17
N LEU A 367 -27.83 -33.87 13.24
CA LEU A 367 -26.83 -32.89 13.68
C LEU A 367 -26.02 -33.41 14.87
N PRO A 368 -24.79 -32.91 15.07
CA PRO A 368 -24.07 -33.10 16.32
C PRO A 368 -24.91 -32.66 17.53
N ARG A 369 -24.75 -33.37 18.65
CA ARG A 369 -25.49 -33.09 19.88
C ARG A 369 -25.20 -31.67 20.36
N GLY A 370 -26.25 -30.87 20.53
CA GLY A 370 -26.16 -29.49 21.01
C GLY A 370 -26.04 -28.43 19.91
N SER A 371 -25.98 -28.83 18.63
CA SER A 371 -26.01 -27.88 17.52
C SER A 371 -27.41 -27.24 17.37
N PRO A 372 -27.50 -25.96 16.98
CA PRO A 372 -28.78 -25.31 16.72
C PRO A 372 -29.44 -25.92 15.48
N LYS A 373 -30.78 -25.96 15.45
CA LYS A 373 -31.56 -26.49 14.31
C LYS A 373 -31.75 -25.46 13.21
N GLU A 374 -31.85 -24.19 13.56
CA GLU A 374 -32.03 -23.09 12.61
C GLU A 374 -30.74 -22.90 11.81
N LEU A 375 -30.83 -23.06 10.48
CA LEU A 375 -29.66 -23.07 9.60
C LEU A 375 -28.85 -21.77 9.69
N LYS A 376 -29.52 -20.63 9.84
CA LYS A 376 -28.87 -19.34 10.01
C LYS A 376 -27.94 -19.28 11.24
N LEU A 377 -28.21 -20.07 12.29
CA LEU A 377 -27.45 -20.10 13.55
C LEU A 377 -26.29 -21.09 13.53
N ILE A 378 -26.15 -21.89 12.47
CA ILE A 378 -25.05 -22.85 12.33
C ILE A 378 -23.91 -22.20 11.56
N ASP A 379 -22.86 -21.78 12.27
CA ASP A 379 -21.69 -21.15 11.64
C ASP A 379 -20.50 -22.10 11.46
N ASP A 380 -20.53 -23.26 12.14
CA ASP A 380 -19.51 -24.29 12.01
C ASP A 380 -19.64 -25.04 10.68
N ILE A 381 -18.61 -24.90 9.84
CA ILE A 381 -18.53 -25.55 8.52
C ILE A 381 -18.59 -27.08 8.65
N ALA A 382 -17.95 -27.68 9.67
CA ALA A 382 -17.94 -29.13 9.84
C ALA A 382 -19.36 -29.67 10.11
N THR A 383 -20.14 -28.97 10.94
CA THR A 383 -21.55 -29.27 11.20
C THR A 383 -22.39 -29.17 9.92
N LEU A 384 -22.21 -28.12 9.12
CA LEU A 384 -22.93 -27.95 7.86
C LEU A 384 -22.58 -29.06 6.84
N MET A 385 -21.31 -29.43 6.74
CA MET A 385 -20.84 -30.54 5.92
C MET A 385 -21.47 -31.87 6.34
N GLN A 386 -21.50 -32.17 7.65
CA GLN A 386 -22.15 -33.36 8.15
C GLN A 386 -23.63 -33.38 7.80
N ALA A 387 -24.33 -32.25 8.02
CA ALA A 387 -25.74 -32.13 7.69
C ALA A 387 -25.99 -32.42 6.20
N SER A 388 -25.20 -31.85 5.29
CA SER A 388 -25.37 -32.06 3.85
C SER A 388 -25.25 -33.51 3.39
N ARG A 389 -24.48 -34.34 4.13
CA ARG A 389 -24.23 -35.76 3.82
C ARG A 389 -25.23 -36.71 4.47
N ALA A 390 -25.95 -36.25 5.49
CA ALA A 390 -26.85 -37.07 6.27
C ALA A 390 -28.26 -37.19 5.63
N TYR A 391 -28.58 -36.29 4.71
CA TYR A 391 -29.78 -36.26 3.88
C TYR A 391 -29.48 -36.76 2.47
#